data_AF-A0A451CHV0-F1
#
_entry.id   AF-A0A451CHV0-F1
#
_cell.length_a   1.000
_cell.length_b   1.000
_cell.length_c   1.000
_cell.angle_alpha   90.00
_cell.angle_beta   90.00
_cell.angle_gamma   90.00
#
_symmetry.space_group_name_H-M   'P 1'
#
loop_
_entity.id
_entity.type
_entity.pdbx_description
1 polymer ?
#
loop_
_entity_poly.entity_id
_entity_poly.type
_entity_poly.pdbx_seq_one_letter_code
_entity_poly.pdbx_strand_id
1 'polypeptide(L)'
;MEPQCTFTIGRSPNCDIHLVDDSVSRHHATLSLSDEGRWLLKDSGSKYKTFIINSDRAVVVREVDISSTDTLRFGNLTVTARELLEEVWRKFPRLSIPRRESRWGKVRELLANFAWVGIGALAAVLTVTFIWIWG
;
A
#
# COMPACT_ATOMS: atom_id res chain seq x y z
N MET A 1 3.76 13.64 -3.82
CA MET A 1 2.97 12.88 -2.83
C MET A 1 3.43 13.39 -1.48
N GLU A 2 2.62 14.20 -0.80
CA GLU A 2 3.02 14.78 0.48
C GLU A 2 2.92 13.72 1.58
N PRO A 3 3.98 13.50 2.39
CA PRO A 3 3.94 12.55 3.48
C PRO A 3 3.19 13.14 4.68
N GLN A 4 2.21 12.41 5.23
CA GLN A 4 1.55 12.77 6.49
C GLN A 4 2.47 12.58 7.69
N CYS A 5 3.28 11.52 7.63
CA CYS A 5 4.27 11.21 8.63
C CYS A 5 5.45 10.49 7.98
N THR A 6 6.62 10.68 8.58
CA THR A 6 7.86 10.04 8.17
C THR A 6 8.55 9.47 9.39
N PHE A 7 8.94 8.21 9.31
CA PHE A 7 9.67 7.47 10.32
C PHE A 7 11.09 7.22 9.86
N THR A 8 12.03 7.36 10.77
CA THR A 8 13.44 7.07 10.54
C THR A 8 13.77 5.62 10.88
N ILE A 9 14.58 4.99 10.03
CA ILE A 9 15.01 3.61 10.17
C ILE A 9 16.53 3.57 10.20
N GLY A 10 17.11 2.88 11.19
CA GLY A 10 18.55 2.67 11.24
C GLY A 10 19.02 1.98 12.51
N ARG A 11 20.33 1.75 12.63
CA ARG A 11 20.92 1.14 13.84
C ARG A 11 21.10 2.12 15.00
N SER A 12 20.84 3.40 14.77
CA SER A 12 20.89 4.36 15.86
C SER A 12 19.69 4.12 16.78
N PRO A 13 19.85 4.10 18.11
CA PRO A 13 18.72 4.02 19.02
C PRO A 13 17.80 5.26 18.94
N ASN A 14 18.27 6.35 18.31
CA ASN A 14 17.50 7.56 18.08
C ASN A 14 16.56 7.46 16.85
N CYS A 15 16.61 6.37 16.09
CA CYS A 15 15.66 6.13 15.01
C CYS A 15 14.32 5.63 15.55
N ASP A 16 13.23 6.02 14.89
CA ASP A 16 11.88 5.55 15.23
C ASP A 16 11.80 4.02 15.17
N ILE A 17 12.39 3.46 14.12
CA ILE A 17 12.59 2.01 13.96
C ILE A 17 14.08 1.70 14.11
N HIS A 18 14.39 1.04 15.22
CA HIS A 18 15.75 0.66 15.58
C HIS A 18 16.07 -0.75 15.08
N LEU A 19 17.01 -0.86 14.14
CA LEU A 19 17.46 -2.12 13.56
C LEU A 19 18.88 -2.46 14.04
N VAL A 20 19.01 -3.48 14.87
CA VAL A 20 20.29 -3.84 15.51
C VAL A 20 21.12 -4.73 14.58
N ASP A 21 21.82 -4.10 13.63
CA ASP A 21 22.75 -4.79 12.73
C ASP A 21 23.87 -3.83 12.26
N ASP A 22 25.09 -4.33 12.18
CA ASP A 22 26.27 -3.52 11.86
C ASP A 22 26.38 -3.06 10.41
N SER A 23 25.72 -3.77 9.49
CA SER A 23 25.58 -3.37 8.09
C SER A 23 24.51 -2.29 7.90
N VAL A 24 23.67 -2.04 8.91
CA VAL A 24 22.67 -0.98 8.86
C VAL A 24 23.33 0.36 9.24
N SER A 25 23.22 1.37 8.38
CA SER A 25 23.64 2.74 8.70
C SER A 25 22.89 3.30 9.92
N ARG A 26 23.50 4.25 10.63
CA ARG A 26 22.86 4.92 11.79
C ARG A 26 21.52 5.55 11.43
N HIS A 27 21.47 6.22 10.29
CA HIS A 27 20.25 6.65 9.60
C HIS A 27 20.29 6.00 8.22
N HIS A 28 19.55 4.91 8.05
CA HIS A 28 19.64 4.05 6.86
C HIS A 28 18.59 4.41 5.82
N ALA A 29 17.35 4.53 6.25
CA ALA A 29 16.21 4.76 5.39
C ALA A 29 15.14 5.57 6.14
N THR A 30 14.18 6.08 5.37
CA THR A 30 12.95 6.65 5.90
C THR A 30 11.75 5.93 5.33
N LEU A 31 10.73 5.79 6.15
CA LEU A 31 9.44 5.23 5.77
C LEU A 31 8.37 6.30 5.95
N SER A 32 7.69 6.65 4.87
CA SER A 32 6.66 7.71 4.89
C SER A 32 5.29 7.14 4.59
N LEU A 33 4.27 7.60 5.31
CA LEU A 33 2.87 7.34 4.98
C LEU A 33 2.31 8.51 4.18
N SER A 34 1.76 8.25 3.00
CA SER A 34 1.09 9.28 2.21
C SER A 34 -0.36 9.48 2.63
N ASP A 35 -0.95 10.61 2.21
CA ASP A 35 -2.38 10.91 2.36
C ASP A 35 -3.31 9.85 1.73
N GLU A 36 -2.80 9.05 0.79
CA GLU A 36 -3.54 7.97 0.13
C GLU A 36 -3.43 6.63 0.89
N GLY A 37 -2.72 6.62 2.03
CA GLY A 37 -2.47 5.42 2.81
C GLY A 37 -1.42 4.49 2.20
N ARG A 38 -0.55 5.00 1.30
CA ARG A 38 0.58 4.25 0.74
C ARG A 38 1.84 4.45 1.57
N TRP A 39 2.63 3.40 1.69
CA TRP A 39 3.92 3.42 2.38
C TRP A 39 5.04 3.59 1.37
N LEU A 40 5.83 4.65 1.53
CA LEU A 40 6.97 4.97 0.69
C LEU A 40 8.26 4.71 1.47
N LEU A 41 9.09 3.79 0.97
CA LEU A 41 10.41 3.51 1.52
C LEU A 41 11.48 4.25 0.72
N LYS A 42 12.37 4.97 1.40
CA LYS A 42 13.45 5.73 0.79
C LYS A 42 14.78 5.43 1.46
N ASP A 43 15.78 5.03 0.67
CA ASP A 43 17.15 4.87 1.16
C ASP A 43 17.80 6.25 1.37
N SER A 44 18.42 6.47 2.52
CA SER A 44 19.02 7.76 2.90
C SER A 44 20.50 7.87 2.50
N GLY A 45 20.91 7.17 1.44
CA GLY A 45 22.32 7.09 1.03
C GLY A 45 23.11 6.12 1.91
N SER A 46 22.49 5.01 2.31
CA SER A 46 23.12 4.04 3.19
C SER A 46 24.36 3.40 2.55
N LYS A 47 25.28 2.89 3.39
CA LYS A 47 26.54 2.29 2.95
C LYS A 47 26.31 0.99 2.18
N TYR A 48 25.48 0.11 2.72
CA TYR A 48 25.21 -1.22 2.18
C TYR A 48 23.94 -1.30 1.33
N LYS A 49 23.24 -0.17 1.14
CA LYS A 49 22.00 -0.03 0.35
C LYS A 49 20.80 -0.75 0.95
N THR A 50 19.63 -0.28 0.52
CA THR A 50 18.33 -0.91 0.76
C THR A 50 17.92 -1.70 -0.47
N PHE A 51 17.31 -2.86 -0.30
CA PHE A 51 16.80 -3.70 -1.37
C PHE A 51 15.37 -4.17 -1.10
N ILE A 52 14.61 -4.39 -2.16
CA ILE A 52 13.41 -5.25 -2.14
C ILE A 52 13.80 -6.61 -2.72
N ILE A 53 13.43 -7.67 -2.00
CA ILE A 53 13.62 -9.06 -2.42
C ILE A 53 12.29 -9.57 -2.98
N ASN A 54 12.28 -9.90 -4.26
CA ASN A 54 11.15 -10.50 -4.96
C ASN A 54 11.58 -11.85 -5.53
N SER A 55 11.05 -12.94 -4.99
CA SER A 55 11.41 -14.33 -5.33
C SER A 55 12.93 -14.52 -5.34
N ASP A 56 13.59 -14.37 -6.50
CA ASP A 56 15.02 -14.60 -6.70
C ASP A 56 15.82 -13.34 -7.06
N ARG A 57 15.20 -12.15 -7.01
CA ARG A 57 15.84 -10.89 -7.40
C ARG A 57 15.84 -9.90 -6.25
N ALA A 58 17.02 -9.30 -6.02
CA ALA A 58 17.17 -8.15 -5.15
C ALA A 58 17.29 -6.88 -6.00
N VAL A 59 16.35 -5.96 -5.84
CA VAL A 59 16.35 -4.67 -6.54
C VAL A 59 16.78 -3.58 -5.57
N VAL A 60 17.80 -2.79 -5.93
CA VAL A 60 18.25 -1.65 -5.12
C VAL A 60 17.16 -0.60 -5.06
N VAL A 61 16.84 -0.15 -3.84
CA VAL A 61 15.85 0.88 -3.58
C VAL A 61 16.55 2.23 -3.45
N ARG A 62 16.05 3.22 -4.20
CA ARG A 62 16.28 4.64 -3.89
C ARG A 62 15.05 5.22 -3.21
N GLU A 63 13.89 5.00 -3.83
CA GLU A 63 12.58 5.41 -3.35
C GLU A 63 11.54 4.50 -4.02
N VAL A 64 10.63 3.88 -3.26
CA VAL A 64 9.67 2.91 -3.78
C VAL A 64 8.46 2.76 -2.86
N ASP A 65 7.28 2.55 -3.45
CA ASP A 65 6.07 2.15 -2.72
C ASP A 65 6.19 0.69 -2.29
N ILE A 66 5.91 0.41 -1.01
CA ILE A 66 5.96 -0.94 -0.44
C ILE A 66 4.58 -1.43 0.02
N SER A 67 4.36 -2.72 -0.14
CA SER A 67 3.22 -3.47 0.39
C SER A 67 3.65 -4.30 1.60
N SER A 68 2.72 -4.62 2.51
CA SER A 68 2.95 -5.52 3.65
C SER A 68 3.47 -6.93 3.27
N THR A 69 3.35 -7.31 2.01
CA THR A 69 3.82 -8.59 1.47
C THR A 69 5.29 -8.58 1.07
N ASP A 70 5.92 -7.40 1.01
CA ASP A 70 7.26 -7.27 0.46
C ASP A 70 8.31 -7.71 1.47
N THR A 71 9.42 -8.23 0.97
CA THR A 71 10.60 -8.53 1.78
C THR A 71 11.64 -7.44 1.55
N LEU A 72 12.06 -6.79 2.62
CA LEU A 72 12.98 -5.66 2.60
C LEU A 72 14.33 -6.10 3.16
N ARG A 73 15.42 -5.60 2.58
CA ARG A 73 16.76 -5.82 3.10
C ARG A 73 17.49 -4.51 3.29
N PHE A 74 17.92 -4.25 4.53
CA PHE A 74 18.70 -3.10 4.94
C PHE A 74 20.14 -3.56 5.21
N GLY A 75 21.04 -3.31 4.28
CA GLY A 75 22.37 -3.94 4.30
C GLY A 75 22.26 -5.46 4.20
N ASN A 76 22.62 -6.17 5.26
CA ASN A 76 22.53 -7.62 5.38
C ASN A 76 21.31 -8.09 6.19
N LEU A 77 20.61 -7.17 6.85
CA LEU A 77 19.43 -7.49 7.64
C LEU A 77 18.19 -7.57 6.73
N THR A 78 17.56 -8.75 6.67
CA THR A 78 16.30 -8.96 5.96
C THR A 78 15.13 -8.92 6.94
N VAL A 79 14.11 -8.13 6.64
CA VAL A 79 12.87 -8.00 7.40
C VAL A 79 11.68 -7.99 6.45
N THR A 80 10.53 -8.49 6.89
CA THR A 80 9.31 -8.32 6.09
C THR A 80 8.76 -6.91 6.27
N ALA A 81 8.15 -6.36 5.23
CA ALA A 81 7.44 -5.09 5.32
C ALA A 81 6.33 -5.17 6.36
N ARG A 82 5.66 -6.33 6.50
CA ARG A 82 4.68 -6.57 7.57
C ARG A 82 5.25 -6.30 8.95
N GLU A 83 6.34 -6.96 9.34
CA GLU A 83 6.96 -6.79 10.66
C GLU A 83 7.37 -5.34 10.90
N LEU A 84 7.93 -4.69 9.87
CA LEU A 84 8.31 -3.29 9.93
C LEU A 84 7.12 -2.37 10.20
N LEU A 85 6.00 -2.59 9.50
CA LEU A 85 4.77 -1.81 9.64
C LEU A 85 4.06 -2.07 10.97
N GLU A 86 4.05 -3.32 11.44
CA GLU A 86 3.53 -3.68 12.75
C GLU A 86 4.31 -3.00 13.88
N GLU A 87 5.62 -2.90 13.76
CA GLU A 87 6.46 -2.19 14.72
C GLU A 87 6.15 -0.68 14.77
N VAL A 88 5.89 -0.06 13.61
CA VAL A 88 5.42 1.33 13.54
C VAL A 88 4.08 1.47 14.26
N TRP A 89 3.10 0.61 13.97
CA TRP A 89 1.79 0.69 14.63
C TRP A 89 1.85 0.45 16.13
N ARG A 90 2.73 -0.44 16.57
CA ARG A 90 2.96 -0.72 17.99
C ARG A 90 3.52 0.51 18.71
N LYS A 91 4.45 1.24 18.08
CA LYS A 91 5.07 2.45 18.66
C LYS A 91 4.20 3.70 18.54
N PHE A 92 3.39 3.79 17.49
CA PHE A 92 2.63 4.98 17.14
C PHE A 92 1.13 4.66 16.91
N PRO A 93 0.39 4.21 17.93
CA PRO A 93 -0.99 3.74 17.78
C PRO A 93 -2.01 4.84 17.41
N ARG A 94 -1.65 6.12 17.55
CA ARG A 94 -2.53 7.26 17.26
C ARG A 94 -2.34 7.86 15.85
N LEU A 95 -1.59 7.19 14.98
CA LEU A 95 -1.49 7.60 13.58
C LEU A 95 -2.88 7.62 12.96
N SER A 96 -3.37 8.83 12.65
CA SER A 96 -4.60 9.05 11.91
C SER A 96 -4.37 8.61 10.47
N ILE A 97 -4.54 7.31 10.21
CA ILE A 97 -4.57 6.77 8.86
C ILE A 97 -5.63 7.58 8.12
N PRO A 98 -5.32 8.23 6.99
CA PRO A 98 -6.33 8.95 6.22
C PRO A 98 -7.42 7.93 5.93
N ARG A 99 -8.66 8.26 6.34
CA ARG A 99 -9.83 7.40 6.20
C ARG A 99 -9.87 6.91 4.76
N ARG A 100 -9.40 5.67 4.55
CA ARG A 100 -9.29 5.02 3.24
C ARG A 100 -10.62 5.19 2.54
N GLU A 101 -10.71 6.12 1.60
CA GLU A 101 -11.88 6.21 0.74
C GLU A 101 -11.96 4.87 0.05
N SER A 102 -12.97 4.13 0.47
CA SER A 102 -13.02 2.70 0.31
C SER A 102 -12.88 2.38 -1.17
N ARG A 103 -12.01 1.43 -1.54
CA ARG A 103 -12.01 0.88 -2.90
C ARG A 103 -13.40 0.35 -3.29
N TRP A 104 -14.24 0.08 -2.28
CA TRP A 104 -15.68 -0.22 -2.41
C TRP A 104 -16.54 0.98 -2.85
N GLY A 105 -16.15 2.23 -2.64
CA GLY A 105 -16.87 3.41 -3.15
C GLY A 105 -16.94 3.41 -4.68
N LYS A 106 -15.78 3.22 -5.33
CA LYS A 106 -15.69 3.07 -6.79
C LYS A 106 -16.41 1.83 -7.32
N VAL A 107 -16.31 0.70 -6.60
CA VAL A 107 -17.06 -0.52 -6.95
C VAL A 107 -18.57 -0.32 -6.79
N ARG A 108 -19.02 0.36 -5.73
CA ARG A 108 -20.44 0.68 -5.52
C ARG A 108 -20.99 1.64 -6.57
N GLU A 109 -20.20 2.63 -6.99
CA GLU A 109 -20.58 3.56 -8.07
C GLU A 109 -20.65 2.84 -9.43
N LEU A 110 -19.66 1.98 -9.73
CA LEU A 110 -19.70 1.11 -10.90
C LEU A 110 -20.92 0.19 -10.87
N LEU A 111 -21.16 -0.50 -9.75
CA LEU A 111 -22.33 -1.38 -9.58
C LEU A 111 -23.65 -0.60 -9.63
N ALA A 112 -23.71 0.63 -9.10
CA ALA A 112 -24.89 1.49 -9.18
C ALA A 112 -25.19 1.94 -10.61
N ASN A 113 -24.15 2.23 -11.41
CA ASN A 113 -24.28 2.51 -12.84
C ASN A 113 -24.71 1.25 -13.63
N PHE A 114 -24.29 0.05 -13.20
CA PHE A 114 -24.78 -1.21 -13.78
C PHE A 114 -26.20 -1.59 -13.30
N ALA A 115 -26.61 -1.18 -12.09
CA ALA A 115 -27.94 -1.49 -11.54
C ALA A 115 -29.08 -0.84 -12.34
N TRP A 116 -28.85 0.32 -12.98
CA TRP A 116 -29.82 0.93 -13.90
C TRP A 116 -29.91 0.22 -15.25
N VAL A 117 -28.82 -0.39 -15.72
CA VAL A 117 -28.79 -1.11 -17.00
C VAL A 117 -29.56 -2.46 -16.90
N GLY A 118 -29.59 -3.07 -15.72
CA GLY A 118 -30.25 -4.36 -15.49
C GLY A 118 -31.78 -4.32 -15.36
N ILE A 119 -32.39 -3.17 -15.05
CA ILE A 119 -33.85 -3.06 -14.89
C ILE A 119 -34.52 -2.55 -16.16
N GLY A 120 -33.86 -1.69 -16.95
CA GLY A 120 -34.39 -1.20 -18.22
C GLY A 120 -34.31 -2.20 -19.38
N ALA A 121 -33.27 -3.03 -19.43
CA ALA A 121 -33.06 -3.98 -20.53
C ALA A 121 -34.02 -5.18 -20.50
N LEU A 122 -34.52 -5.58 -19.31
CA LEU A 122 -35.51 -6.66 -19.20
C LEU A 122 -36.95 -6.20 -19.49
N ALA A 123 -37.26 -4.91 -19.31
CA ALA A 123 -38.59 -4.36 -19.58
C ALA A 123 -38.85 -4.10 -21.07
N ALA A 124 -37.81 -3.84 -21.87
CA ALA A 124 -37.95 -3.52 -23.29
C ALA A 124 -38.14 -4.75 -24.21
N VAL A 125 -37.85 -5.96 -23.73
CA VAL A 125 -37.97 -7.19 -24.54
C VAL A 125 -39.34 -7.88 -24.41
N LEU A 126 -40.13 -7.53 -23.39
CA LEU A 126 -41.42 -8.19 -23.12
C LEU A 126 -42.66 -7.49 -23.73
N THR A 127 -42.53 -6.35 -24.40
CA THR A 127 -43.67 -5.72 -25.09
C THR A 127 -43.79 -6.07 -26.57
N VAL A 128 -42.73 -6.58 -27.22
CA VAL A 128 -42.74 -6.87 -28.66
C VAL A 128 -43.23 -8.28 -29.01
N THR A 129 -43.28 -9.21 -28.05
CA THR A 129 -43.77 -10.59 -28.29
C THR A 129 -45.28 -10.77 -28.13
N PHE A 130 -46.03 -9.76 -27.65
CA PHE A 130 -47.48 -9.89 -27.40
C PHE A 130 -48.38 -9.43 -28.57
N ILE A 131 -47.84 -8.75 -29.59
CA ILE A 131 -48.64 -8.22 -30.72
C ILE A 131 -48.77 -9.24 -31.88
N TRP A 132 -48.03 -10.35 -31.87
CA TRP A 132 -48.01 -11.33 -32.99
C TRP A 132 -48.68 -12.67 -32.71
N ILE A 133 -49.38 -12.83 -31.57
CA ILE A 133 -50.03 -14.10 -31.20
C ILE A 133 -51.56 -14.04 -31.38
N TRP A 134 -52.16 -12.87 -31.66
CA TRP A 134 -53.62 -12.72 -31.82
C TRP A 134 -54.06 -11.75 -32.94
N GLY A 135 -53.30 -11.72 -34.03
CA GLY A 135 -53.68 -11.04 -35.29
C GLY A 135 -53.72 -12.04 -36.44
#